data_AF-A0A2E0HVU6-F1
#
_entry.id   AF-A0A2E0HVU6-F1
#
_cell.length_a   1.000
_cell.length_b   1.000
_cell.length_c   1.000
_cell.angle_alpha   90.00
_cell.angle_beta   90.00
_cell.angle_gamma   90.00
#
_symmetry.space_group_name_H-M   'P 1'
#
loop_
_entity.id
_entity.type
_entity.pdbx_description
1 polymer ?
#
loop_
_entity_poly.entity_id
_entity_poly.type
_entity_poly.pdbx_seq_one_letter_code
_entity_poly.pdbx_strand_id
1 'polypeptide(L)'
;MKKFTLLLIIVLGTLGAQKLDPNNPEDAVRIMRRIQASEVEGEEAVYWWYGNAYSRIPGEKDRLLFKFHGMNIRASQTIKDPKKGKGYRHVSRELLFYLDPKNEELLREWKNPFTNETVDVIHVANDPVNSYGTFPKGRRGPYSLNGMKKGDKYFMNIQVPLFYTNPLGGPNQEIVGGKYHAVEMFNFVANYDEMVAKRTKSAKDVVVGWTRVAQWLPWMKMGDKSGTMYFHGVGRKLNNYDELPDFMKDIIDEYYPLYKEAPPITDKRKNETSWTYYKKILNGEVSNPVKK
;
A
#
# COMPACT_ATOMS: atom_id res chain seq x y z
N MET A 1 74.67 -3.01 19.19
CA MET A 1 73.68 -3.45 18.18
C MET A 1 72.32 -2.89 18.57
N LYS A 2 71.76 -1.97 17.77
CA LYS A 2 70.52 -1.23 18.06
C LYS A 2 69.30 -2.14 17.86
N LYS A 3 68.45 -2.26 18.87
CA LYS A 3 67.14 -2.92 18.77
C LYS A 3 66.20 -2.03 17.95
N PHE A 4 65.80 -2.52 16.77
CA PHE A 4 64.72 -1.93 15.99
C PHE A 4 63.40 -2.52 16.46
N THR A 5 62.62 -1.75 17.21
CA THR A 5 61.22 -2.07 17.51
C THR A 5 60.37 -1.50 16.38
N LEU A 6 59.84 -2.38 15.52
CA LEU A 6 58.91 -2.02 14.47
C LEU A 6 57.52 -1.79 15.09
N LEU A 7 57.12 -0.53 15.23
CA LEU A 7 55.78 -0.16 15.69
C LEU A 7 54.81 -0.32 14.51
N LEU A 8 53.99 -1.38 14.52
CA LEU A 8 52.93 -1.58 13.54
C LEU A 8 51.75 -0.65 13.89
N ILE A 9 51.65 0.50 13.22
CA ILE A 9 50.47 1.36 13.32
C ILE A 9 49.35 0.70 12.52
N ILE A 10 48.45 -0.01 13.21
CA ILE A 10 47.17 -0.41 12.65
C ILE A 10 46.31 0.86 12.59
N VAL A 11 46.26 1.48 11.40
CA VAL A 11 45.22 2.47 11.11
C VAL A 11 43.91 1.68 11.03
N LEU A 12 43.17 1.64 12.14
CA LEU A 12 41.75 1.31 12.16
C LEU A 12 41.02 2.41 11.38
N GLY A 13 41.06 2.32 10.06
CA GLY A 13 40.14 3.06 9.22
C GLY A 13 38.74 2.68 9.68
N THR A 14 38.00 3.63 10.24
CA THR A 14 36.57 3.46 10.41
C THR A 14 36.03 3.11 9.03
N LEU A 15 35.65 1.85 8.81
CA LEU A 15 34.80 1.44 7.70
C LEU A 15 33.48 2.19 7.91
N GLY A 16 33.45 3.47 7.52
CA GLY A 16 32.23 4.24 7.44
C GLY A 16 31.32 3.44 6.54
N ALA A 17 30.24 2.89 7.11
CA ALA A 17 29.29 2.09 6.36
C ALA A 17 28.92 2.87 5.11
N GLN A 18 29.35 2.40 3.93
CA GLN A 18 29.11 3.12 2.69
C GLN A 18 27.61 3.37 2.57
N LYS A 19 27.21 4.64 2.44
CA LYS A 19 25.82 5.07 2.31
C LYS A 19 25.46 5.27 0.84
N LEU A 20 24.19 5.08 0.52
CA LEU A 20 23.58 5.50 -0.74
C LEU A 20 23.37 7.01 -0.71
N ASP A 21 23.55 7.69 -1.85
CA ASP A 21 23.26 9.11 -1.98
C ASP A 21 21.82 9.32 -2.47
N PRO A 22 20.89 9.86 -1.67
CA PRO A 22 19.51 10.10 -2.10
C PRO A 22 19.38 11.15 -3.21
N ASN A 23 20.42 11.95 -3.49
CA ASN A 23 20.43 12.88 -4.61
C ASN A 23 20.96 12.26 -5.91
N ASN A 24 21.60 11.08 -5.83
CA ASN A 24 21.95 10.30 -7.00
C ASN A 24 20.72 9.51 -7.48
N PRO A 25 20.28 9.63 -8.75
CA PRO A 25 19.06 8.98 -9.23
C PRO A 25 19.05 7.45 -9.11
N GLU A 26 20.18 6.78 -9.34
CA GLU A 26 20.29 5.32 -9.22
C GLU A 26 20.12 4.87 -7.76
N ASP A 27 20.75 5.56 -6.83
CA ASP A 27 20.64 5.31 -5.40
C ASP A 27 19.27 5.72 -4.86
N ALA A 28 18.66 6.81 -5.34
CA ALA A 28 17.30 7.23 -4.99
C ALA A 28 16.25 6.16 -5.35
N VAL A 29 16.35 5.55 -6.54
CA VAL A 29 15.46 4.44 -6.94
C VAL A 29 15.61 3.24 -6.00
N ARG A 30 16.85 2.93 -5.62
CA ARG A 30 17.14 1.86 -4.66
C ARG A 30 16.59 2.15 -3.27
N ILE A 31 16.74 3.38 -2.79
CA ILE A 31 16.19 3.84 -1.51
C ILE A 31 14.66 3.72 -1.52
N MET A 32 13.99 4.19 -2.58
CA MET A 32 12.54 4.03 -2.71
C MET A 32 12.12 2.56 -2.74
N ARG A 33 12.89 1.70 -3.42
CA ARG A 33 12.67 0.25 -3.41
C ARG A 33 12.74 -0.33 -2.00
N ARG A 34 13.71 0.07 -1.16
CA ARG A 34 13.86 -0.40 0.23
C ARG A 34 12.71 0.03 1.13
N ILE A 35 12.18 1.22 0.91
CA ILE A 35 11.00 1.71 1.64
C ILE A 35 9.79 0.86 1.26
N GLN A 36 9.57 0.66 -0.04
CA GLN A 36 8.41 -0.08 -0.51
C GLN A 36 8.51 -1.59 -0.26
N ALA A 37 9.66 -2.22 -0.51
CA ALA A 37 9.86 -3.67 -0.49
C ALA A 37 11.33 -4.03 -0.13
N SER A 38 11.85 -5.16 -0.62
CA SER A 38 13.27 -5.52 -0.55
C SER A 38 14.02 -5.26 -1.86
N GLU A 39 15.33 -5.01 -1.81
CA GLU A 39 16.25 -5.06 -2.95
C GLU A 39 16.54 -6.49 -3.42
N VAL A 40 16.32 -7.49 -2.57
CA VAL A 40 16.39 -8.91 -2.96
C VAL A 40 15.15 -9.23 -3.77
N GLU A 41 15.35 -9.78 -4.97
CA GLU A 41 14.22 -10.11 -5.84
C GLU A 41 13.39 -11.24 -5.24
N GLY A 42 12.06 -11.08 -5.30
CA GLY A 42 11.14 -12.07 -4.75
C GLY A 42 10.99 -12.07 -3.23
N GLU A 43 11.90 -11.43 -2.48
CA GLU A 43 11.74 -11.29 -1.03
C GLU A 43 10.53 -10.42 -0.72
N GLU A 44 9.62 -10.97 0.06
CA GLU A 44 8.35 -10.36 0.40
C GLU A 44 8.52 -9.27 1.46
N ALA A 45 7.70 -8.25 1.34
CA ALA A 45 7.48 -7.23 2.34
C ALA A 45 6.00 -7.14 2.62
N VAL A 46 5.65 -7.01 3.90
CA VAL A 46 4.28 -6.87 4.35
C VAL A 46 4.10 -5.49 4.96
N TYR A 47 3.08 -4.78 4.51
CA TYR A 47 2.57 -3.60 5.18
C TYR A 47 1.26 -3.94 5.87
N TRP A 48 1.08 -3.40 7.06
CA TRP A 48 -0.17 -3.46 7.81
C TRP A 48 -0.54 -2.05 8.25
N TRP A 49 -1.84 -1.74 8.22
CA TRP A 49 -2.38 -0.47 8.72
C TRP A 49 -3.80 -0.67 9.24
N TYR A 50 -4.25 0.25 10.09
CA TYR A 50 -5.61 0.25 10.63
C TYR A 50 -6.13 1.67 10.76
N GLY A 51 -7.44 1.82 10.89
CA GLY A 51 -8.05 3.14 10.99
C GLY A 51 -9.56 3.13 10.90
N ASN A 52 -10.10 4.28 10.52
CA ASN A 52 -11.53 4.57 10.53
C ASN A 52 -12.02 5.09 9.17
N ALA A 53 -13.22 4.68 8.79
CA ALA A 53 -13.93 5.16 7.60
C ALA A 53 -15.17 5.95 8.01
N TYR A 54 -15.29 7.18 7.52
CA TYR A 54 -16.39 8.08 7.82
C TYR A 54 -17.15 8.47 6.56
N SER A 55 -18.44 8.76 6.73
CA SER A 55 -19.20 9.53 5.74
C SER A 55 -18.89 11.02 5.84
N ARG A 56 -18.99 11.71 4.71
CA ARG A 56 -19.04 13.17 4.62
C ARG A 56 -20.13 13.61 3.66
N ILE A 57 -21.19 14.21 4.21
CA ILE A 57 -22.37 14.70 3.47
C ILE A 57 -22.59 16.16 3.84
N PRO A 58 -22.76 17.09 2.88
CA PRO A 58 -23.06 18.49 3.18
C PRO A 58 -24.30 18.64 4.07
N GLY A 59 -24.18 19.42 5.15
CA GLY A 59 -25.29 19.68 6.08
C GLY A 59 -25.55 18.58 7.11
N GLU A 60 -24.82 17.48 7.09
CA GLU A 60 -24.92 16.41 8.09
C GLU A 60 -23.63 16.26 8.90
N LYS A 61 -23.74 15.69 10.10
CA LYS A 61 -22.56 15.27 10.87
C LYS A 61 -21.92 14.05 10.21
N ASP A 62 -20.60 14.06 10.09
CA ASP A 62 -19.83 12.89 9.68
C ASP A 62 -20.13 11.70 10.62
N ARG A 63 -20.38 10.52 10.06
CA ARG A 63 -20.71 9.29 10.82
C ARG A 63 -19.55 8.32 10.67
N LEU A 64 -19.08 7.75 11.79
CA LEU A 64 -18.17 6.61 11.76
C LEU A 64 -18.94 5.41 11.19
N LEU A 65 -18.54 4.94 10.02
CA LEU A 65 -19.21 3.82 9.35
C LEU A 65 -18.52 2.51 9.71
N PHE A 66 -17.19 2.48 9.62
CA PHE A 66 -16.39 1.27 9.81
C PHE A 66 -15.09 1.59 10.53
N LYS A 67 -14.64 0.67 11.38
CA LYS A 67 -13.20 0.50 11.64
C LYS A 67 -12.64 -0.38 10.54
N PHE A 68 -11.33 -0.35 10.32
CA PHE A 68 -10.72 -1.25 9.35
C PHE A 68 -9.31 -1.65 9.75
N HIS A 69 -8.90 -2.83 9.26
CA HIS A 69 -7.51 -3.20 9.13
C HIS A 69 -7.22 -3.58 7.68
N GLY A 70 -6.11 -3.10 7.16
CA GLY A 70 -5.62 -3.40 5.84
C GLY A 70 -4.22 -3.98 5.88
N MET A 71 -3.91 -4.75 4.84
CA MET A 71 -2.57 -5.25 4.62
C MET A 71 -2.24 -5.27 3.14
N ASN A 72 -0.95 -5.24 2.84
CA ASN A 72 -0.46 -5.48 1.50
C ASN A 72 0.82 -6.30 1.56
N ILE A 73 0.83 -7.43 0.86
CA ILE A 73 2.00 -8.27 0.70
C ILE A 73 2.55 -8.07 -0.70
N ARG A 74 3.84 -7.77 -0.78
CA ARG A 74 4.48 -7.38 -2.03
C ARG A 74 5.89 -7.92 -2.15
N ALA A 75 6.25 -8.28 -3.37
CA ALA A 75 7.62 -8.59 -3.75
C ALA A 75 8.06 -7.63 -4.85
N SER A 76 9.37 -7.47 -5.05
CA SER A 76 9.87 -6.61 -6.11
C SER A 76 10.78 -7.33 -7.09
N GLN A 77 10.75 -6.83 -8.33
CA GLN A 77 11.56 -7.31 -9.44
C GLN A 77 12.44 -6.17 -9.94
N THR A 78 13.68 -6.49 -10.26
CA THR A 78 14.56 -5.63 -11.05
C THR A 78 14.12 -5.66 -12.50
N ILE A 79 13.95 -4.49 -13.08
CA ILE A 79 13.65 -4.35 -14.51
C ILE A 79 14.73 -3.49 -15.17
N LYS A 80 15.08 -3.81 -16.41
CA LYS A 80 16.07 -3.06 -17.19
C LYS A 80 15.40 -2.42 -18.38
N ASP A 81 15.66 -1.14 -18.59
CA ASP A 81 15.24 -0.40 -19.77
C ASP A 81 16.50 0.18 -20.43
N PRO A 82 16.72 -0.03 -21.75
CA PRO A 82 17.92 0.44 -22.44
C PRO A 82 18.15 1.96 -22.34
N LYS A 83 17.07 2.75 -22.24
CA LYS A 83 17.13 4.21 -22.17
C LYS A 83 17.08 4.70 -20.73
N LYS A 84 16.29 4.04 -19.87
CA LYS A 84 16.02 4.50 -18.51
C LYS A 84 16.96 3.95 -17.44
N GLY A 85 17.67 2.87 -17.73
CA GLY A 85 18.60 2.21 -16.83
C GLY A 85 17.98 1.05 -16.03
N LYS A 86 18.64 0.67 -14.93
CA LYS A 86 18.19 -0.37 -14.01
C LYS A 86 17.17 0.22 -13.03
N GLY A 87 15.94 -0.27 -13.10
CA GLY A 87 14.83 0.13 -12.22
C GLY A 87 14.26 -1.05 -11.45
N TYR A 88 13.10 -0.82 -10.84
CA TYR A 88 12.32 -1.87 -10.21
C TYR A 88 10.82 -1.66 -10.42
N ARG A 89 10.06 -2.74 -10.24
CA ARG A 89 8.62 -2.70 -10.01
C ARG A 89 8.28 -3.60 -8.84
N HIS A 90 7.18 -3.35 -8.15
CA HIS A 90 6.62 -4.32 -7.21
C HIS A 90 5.38 -4.97 -7.77
N VAL A 91 5.17 -6.21 -7.36
CA VAL A 91 3.91 -6.93 -7.51
C VAL A 91 3.30 -7.12 -6.14
N SER A 92 1.98 -7.02 -6.02
CA SER A 92 1.35 -7.11 -4.70
C SER A 92 -0.09 -7.59 -4.72
N ARG A 93 -0.54 -8.05 -3.54
CA ARG A 93 -1.94 -8.27 -3.19
C ARG A 93 -2.30 -7.36 -2.04
N GLU A 94 -3.56 -6.93 -2.00
CA GLU A 94 -4.07 -6.03 -0.97
C GLU A 94 -5.38 -6.51 -0.38
N LEU A 95 -5.46 -6.48 0.95
CA LEU A 95 -6.68 -6.71 1.71
C LEU A 95 -7.03 -5.48 2.55
N LEU A 96 -8.33 -5.24 2.73
CA LEU A 96 -8.84 -4.34 3.76
C LEU A 96 -10.19 -4.87 4.26
N PHE A 97 -10.22 -5.21 5.54
CA PHE A 97 -11.40 -5.71 6.25
C PHE A 97 -12.14 -4.56 6.93
N TYR A 98 -13.45 -4.52 6.73
CA TYR A 98 -14.34 -3.56 7.38
C TYR A 98 -14.90 -4.21 8.64
N LEU A 99 -14.75 -3.51 9.76
CA LEU A 99 -15.14 -4.00 11.09
C LEU A 99 -16.24 -3.10 11.65
N ASP A 100 -17.12 -3.70 12.45
CA ASP A 100 -18.17 -2.96 13.14
C ASP A 100 -17.53 -1.96 14.12
N PRO A 101 -17.94 -0.69 14.10
CA PRO A 101 -17.30 0.33 14.93
C PRO A 101 -17.51 0.14 16.45
N LYS A 102 -18.48 -0.66 16.87
CA LYS A 102 -18.82 -0.92 18.28
C LYS A 102 -18.06 -2.11 18.85
N ASN A 103 -18.02 -3.23 18.15
CA ASN A 103 -17.45 -4.48 18.67
C ASN A 103 -16.21 -4.99 17.90
N GLU A 104 -15.83 -4.31 16.81
CA GLU A 104 -14.68 -4.66 15.95
C GLU A 104 -14.77 -6.04 15.28
N GLU A 105 -15.96 -6.64 15.23
CA GLU A 105 -16.19 -7.88 14.50
C GLU A 105 -16.18 -7.64 12.98
N LEU A 106 -15.74 -8.65 12.22
CA LEU A 106 -15.77 -8.62 10.76
C LEU A 106 -17.20 -8.44 10.25
N LEU A 107 -17.45 -7.35 9.52
CA LEU A 107 -18.77 -7.08 8.97
C LEU A 107 -19.05 -7.96 7.76
N ARG A 108 -20.12 -8.78 7.84
CA ARG A 108 -20.64 -9.58 6.72
C ARG A 108 -21.84 -8.92 6.07
N GLU A 109 -22.69 -8.32 6.88
CA GLU A 109 -23.86 -7.54 6.46
C GLU A 109 -23.80 -6.17 7.12
N TRP A 110 -24.36 -5.15 6.47
CA TRP A 110 -24.39 -3.79 7.01
C TRP A 110 -25.75 -3.15 6.77
N LYS A 111 -26.36 -2.65 7.85
CA LYS A 111 -27.57 -1.81 7.77
C LYS A 111 -27.16 -0.42 7.33
N ASN A 112 -27.39 -0.10 6.06
CA ASN A 112 -27.06 1.20 5.50
C ASN A 112 -27.93 2.29 6.17
N PRO A 113 -27.34 3.24 6.93
CA PRO A 113 -28.08 4.25 7.68
C PRO A 113 -28.60 5.40 6.80
N PHE A 114 -28.35 5.35 5.49
CA PHE A 114 -28.78 6.34 4.51
C PHE A 114 -29.91 5.85 3.61
N THR A 115 -30.05 4.53 3.45
CA THR A 115 -31.10 3.89 2.62
C THR A 115 -32.02 2.97 3.43
N ASN A 116 -31.64 2.63 4.68
CA ASN A 116 -32.28 1.61 5.51
C ASN A 116 -32.29 0.20 4.89
N GLU A 117 -31.53 -0.06 3.83
CA GLU A 117 -31.34 -1.41 3.31
C GLU A 117 -30.26 -2.15 4.11
N THR A 118 -30.39 -3.47 4.23
CA THR A 118 -29.28 -4.33 4.67
C THR A 118 -28.56 -4.84 3.42
N VAL A 119 -27.25 -4.62 3.33
CA VAL A 119 -26.43 -5.03 2.18
C VAL A 119 -25.31 -5.96 2.62
N ASP A 120 -24.93 -6.89 1.75
CA ASP A 120 -23.71 -7.69 1.92
C ASP A 120 -22.49 -6.78 1.87
N VAL A 121 -21.60 -6.92 2.85
CA VAL A 121 -20.33 -6.19 2.87
C VAL A 121 -19.33 -6.92 1.97
N ILE A 122 -18.66 -6.15 1.11
CA ILE A 122 -17.58 -6.64 0.26
C ILE A 122 -16.29 -5.96 0.71
N HIS A 123 -15.43 -6.75 1.36
CA HIS A 123 -14.08 -6.31 1.75
C HIS A 123 -13.19 -6.09 0.53
N VAL A 124 -12.13 -5.31 0.71
CA VAL A 124 -11.14 -5.13 -0.36
C VAL A 124 -10.30 -6.41 -0.44
N ALA A 125 -10.22 -6.98 -1.63
CA ALA A 125 -9.38 -8.12 -1.95
C ALA A 125 -8.83 -7.92 -3.37
N ASN A 126 -7.95 -6.93 -3.54
CA ASN A 126 -7.42 -6.59 -4.86
C ASN A 126 -6.26 -7.53 -5.22
N ASP A 127 -6.37 -8.27 -6.33
CA ASP A 127 -5.28 -9.06 -6.88
C ASP A 127 -5.19 -8.95 -8.43
N PRO A 128 -4.14 -8.32 -8.99
CA PRO A 128 -2.99 -7.72 -8.31
C PRO A 128 -3.10 -6.19 -8.12
N VAL A 129 -2.22 -5.62 -7.30
CA VAL A 129 -1.98 -4.17 -7.17
C VAL A 129 -0.50 -3.88 -7.46
N ASN A 130 -0.10 -3.98 -8.73
CA ASN A 130 1.30 -3.86 -9.15
C ASN A 130 1.71 -2.40 -9.39
N SER A 131 2.99 -2.07 -9.19
CA SER A 131 3.52 -0.77 -9.57
C SER A 131 3.94 -0.72 -11.03
N TYR A 132 3.91 0.49 -11.58
CA TYR A 132 4.70 0.79 -12.76
C TYR A 132 6.20 0.72 -12.43
N GLY A 133 7.02 0.63 -13.48
CA GLY A 133 8.47 0.64 -13.33
C GLY A 133 8.98 2.01 -12.86
N THR A 134 9.78 1.99 -11.80
CA THR A 134 10.52 3.15 -11.29
C THR A 134 11.97 3.06 -11.75
N PHE A 135 12.44 4.08 -12.46
CA PHE A 135 13.75 4.10 -13.11
C PHE A 135 14.53 5.40 -12.83
N PRO A 136 15.88 5.37 -12.86
CA PRO A 136 16.72 6.55 -12.60
C PRO A 136 16.52 7.68 -13.61
N LYS A 137 16.08 7.38 -14.84
CA LYS A 137 15.80 8.37 -15.87
C LYS A 137 14.34 8.27 -16.31
N GLY A 138 13.68 9.42 -16.46
CA GLY A 138 12.30 9.50 -16.91
C GLY A 138 12.02 10.72 -17.78
N ARG A 139 10.79 10.80 -18.30
CA ARG A 139 10.34 11.93 -19.16
C ARG A 139 10.42 13.29 -18.44
N ARG A 140 10.32 13.29 -17.10
CA ARG A 140 10.37 14.49 -16.26
C ARG A 140 11.80 14.81 -15.75
N GLY A 141 12.82 14.19 -16.33
CA GLY A 141 14.21 14.28 -15.87
C GLY A 141 14.65 13.07 -15.02
N PRO A 142 15.82 13.16 -14.39
CA PRO A 142 16.31 12.13 -13.47
C PRO A 142 15.35 11.93 -12.28
N TYR A 143 15.27 10.70 -11.77
CA TYR A 143 14.46 10.40 -10.60
C TYR A 143 15.01 11.13 -9.38
N SER A 144 14.11 11.79 -8.65
CA SER A 144 14.39 12.42 -7.37
C SER A 144 13.55 11.74 -6.30
N LEU A 145 14.18 11.37 -5.18
CA LEU A 145 13.47 10.80 -4.05
C LEU A 145 12.60 11.89 -3.43
N ASN A 146 11.29 11.67 -3.42
CA ASN A 146 10.37 12.61 -2.78
C ASN A 146 10.49 12.52 -1.25
N GLY A 147 10.54 13.65 -0.57
CA GLY A 147 10.58 13.74 0.87
C GLY A 147 11.73 14.58 1.41
N MET A 148 11.91 14.57 2.72
CA MET A 148 12.94 15.34 3.41
C MET A 148 13.45 14.63 4.66
N LYS A 149 14.75 14.78 4.95
CA LYS A 149 15.34 14.34 6.21
C LYS A 149 15.08 15.38 7.31
N LYS A 150 14.65 14.93 8.48
CA LYS A 150 14.62 15.70 9.73
C LYS A 150 15.07 14.81 10.88
N GLY A 151 16.17 15.20 11.54
CA GLY A 151 16.81 14.37 12.57
C GLY A 151 17.27 13.03 11.99
N ASP A 152 16.92 11.94 12.66
CA ASP A 152 17.19 10.56 12.27
C ASP A 152 16.14 9.98 11.31
N LYS A 153 15.09 10.73 10.97
CA LYS A 153 13.98 10.27 10.11
C LYS A 153 14.00 10.90 8.72
N TYR A 154 13.40 10.20 7.77
CA TYR A 154 13.06 10.69 6.44
C TYR A 154 11.55 10.65 6.27
N PHE A 155 10.97 11.79 5.91
CA PHE A 155 9.53 12.00 5.77
C PHE A 155 9.19 12.09 4.29
N MET A 156 8.33 11.22 3.80
CA MET A 156 7.80 11.23 2.45
C MET A 156 6.30 11.48 2.49
N ASN A 157 5.78 12.21 1.52
CA ASN A 157 4.35 12.32 1.28
C ASN A 157 4.05 12.00 -0.19
N ILE A 158 2.97 11.30 -0.49
CA ILE A 158 2.60 10.95 -1.86
C ILE A 158 1.12 11.20 -2.01
N GLN A 159 0.71 11.92 -3.05
CA GLN A 159 -0.68 12.09 -3.43
C GLN A 159 -0.93 11.44 -4.78
N VAL A 160 -1.98 10.63 -4.86
CA VAL A 160 -2.43 9.93 -6.06
C VAL A 160 -3.85 10.41 -6.36
N PRO A 161 -4.02 11.53 -7.08
CA PRO A 161 -5.32 11.93 -7.58
C PRO A 161 -5.77 10.99 -8.70
N LEU A 162 -7.01 10.50 -8.60
CA LEU A 162 -7.60 9.52 -9.52
C LEU A 162 -8.87 10.10 -10.13
N PHE A 163 -8.88 10.22 -11.45
CA PHE A 163 -10.06 10.62 -12.21
C PHE A 163 -10.13 9.85 -13.53
N TYR A 164 -11.04 8.87 -13.62
CA TYR A 164 -11.20 8.03 -14.80
C TYR A 164 -12.64 7.52 -14.96
N THR A 165 -12.94 6.91 -16.10
CA THR A 165 -14.26 6.32 -16.35
C THR A 165 -14.51 5.17 -15.39
N ASN A 166 -15.61 5.25 -14.64
CA ASN A 166 -15.95 4.23 -13.65
C ASN A 166 -16.20 2.88 -14.36
N PRO A 167 -15.49 1.79 -14.02
CA PRO A 167 -15.68 0.49 -14.68
C PRO A 167 -17.06 -0.13 -14.46
N LEU A 168 -17.80 0.37 -13.47
CA LEU A 168 -19.18 0.02 -13.16
C LEU A 168 -20.20 1.02 -13.74
N GLY A 169 -19.76 2.14 -14.31
CA GLY A 169 -20.66 3.14 -14.90
C GLY A 169 -21.42 2.60 -16.11
N GLY A 170 -22.49 3.30 -16.49
CA GLY A 170 -23.39 2.88 -17.58
C GLY A 170 -24.55 2.07 -17.02
N PRO A 171 -24.58 0.73 -17.15
CA PRO A 171 -25.71 -0.10 -16.70
C PRO A 171 -26.02 -0.09 -15.20
N ASN A 172 -25.09 0.35 -14.34
CA ASN A 172 -25.23 0.29 -12.87
C ASN A 172 -25.34 1.69 -12.23
N GLN A 173 -26.11 2.61 -12.84
CA GLN A 173 -26.27 3.98 -12.30
C GLN A 173 -26.86 3.98 -10.88
N GLU A 174 -27.69 3.00 -10.55
CA GLU A 174 -28.27 2.81 -9.22
C GLU A 174 -27.22 2.46 -8.15
N ILE A 175 -26.02 2.02 -8.57
CA ILE A 175 -24.91 1.67 -7.68
C ILE A 175 -23.85 2.79 -7.68
N VAL A 176 -23.47 3.32 -8.84
CA VAL A 176 -22.40 4.33 -8.96
C VAL A 176 -22.59 5.26 -10.16
N GLY A 177 -22.07 6.49 -10.03
CA GLY A 177 -21.95 7.43 -11.14
C GLY A 177 -20.89 7.06 -12.19
N GLY A 178 -20.94 7.71 -13.35
CA GLY A 178 -20.12 7.39 -14.53
C GLY A 178 -18.61 7.69 -14.44
N LYS A 179 -18.17 8.51 -13.48
CA LYS A 179 -16.75 8.80 -13.24
C LYS A 179 -16.34 8.33 -11.86
N TYR A 180 -15.18 7.67 -11.79
CA TYR A 180 -14.53 7.41 -10.52
C TYR A 180 -13.67 8.62 -10.17
N HIS A 181 -13.90 9.19 -8.98
CA HIS A 181 -13.13 10.31 -8.46
C HIS A 181 -12.70 9.99 -7.03
N ALA A 182 -11.38 9.95 -6.82
CA ALA A 182 -10.80 9.75 -5.51
C ALA A 182 -9.42 10.39 -5.43
N VAL A 183 -8.93 10.55 -4.21
CA VAL A 183 -7.53 10.81 -3.95
C VAL A 183 -7.06 9.86 -2.86
N GLU A 184 -5.89 9.26 -3.08
CA GLU A 184 -5.14 8.57 -2.03
C GLU A 184 -3.93 9.41 -1.63
N MET A 185 -3.67 9.45 -0.34
CA MET A 185 -2.60 10.24 0.26
C MET A 185 -1.84 9.34 1.23
N PHE A 186 -0.54 9.22 1.02
CA PHE A 186 0.35 8.42 1.84
C PHE A 186 1.38 9.32 2.49
N ASN A 187 1.69 9.04 3.75
CA ASN A 187 2.90 9.52 4.39
C ASN A 187 3.77 8.30 4.73
N PHE A 188 5.07 8.36 4.46
CA PHE A 188 6.01 7.34 4.93
C PHE A 188 7.05 8.00 5.83
N VAL A 189 7.38 7.33 6.94
CA VAL A 189 8.48 7.74 7.82
C VAL A 189 9.43 6.57 7.98
N ALA A 190 10.69 6.77 7.60
CA ALA A 190 11.73 5.75 7.68
C ALA A 190 12.93 6.25 8.50
N ASN A 191 13.68 5.34 9.13
CA ASN A 191 14.99 5.64 9.69
C ASN A 191 15.98 5.99 8.58
N TYR A 192 16.51 7.21 8.58
CA TYR A 192 17.36 7.72 7.50
C TYR A 192 18.65 6.93 7.35
N ASP A 193 19.33 6.62 8.46
CA ASP A 193 20.60 5.88 8.38
C ASP A 193 20.41 4.43 7.95
N GLU A 194 19.25 3.84 8.28
CA GLU A 194 18.92 2.50 7.84
C GLU A 194 18.60 2.45 6.34
N MET A 195 17.73 3.35 5.85
CA MET A 195 17.31 3.36 4.44
C MET A 195 18.49 3.58 3.48
N VAL A 196 19.49 4.39 3.87
CA VAL A 196 20.65 4.68 3.02
C VAL A 196 21.84 3.73 3.24
N ALA A 197 21.89 2.91 4.29
CA ALA A 197 23.05 2.05 4.52
C ALA A 197 23.17 0.94 3.46
N LYS A 198 24.33 0.76 2.81
CA LYS A 198 24.50 -0.28 1.76
C LYS A 198 24.26 -1.72 2.25
N ARG A 199 24.43 -1.97 3.57
CA ARG A 199 24.13 -3.27 4.21
C ARG A 199 22.62 -3.59 4.23
N THR A 200 21.78 -2.55 4.24
CA THR A 200 20.32 -2.70 4.25
C THR A 200 19.83 -3.07 2.86
N LYS A 201 18.98 -4.09 2.76
CA LYS A 201 18.27 -4.46 1.52
C LYS A 201 16.78 -4.13 1.56
N SER A 202 16.22 -4.03 2.75
CA SER A 202 14.82 -3.69 3.01
C SER A 202 14.84 -2.75 4.21
N ALA A 203 14.26 -1.55 4.09
CA ALA A 203 14.13 -0.66 5.25
C ALA A 203 13.11 -1.28 6.20
N LYS A 204 13.45 -1.43 7.48
CA LYS A 204 12.57 -1.92 8.53
C LYS A 204 11.82 -0.76 9.18
N ASP A 205 10.74 -1.12 9.89
CA ASP A 205 9.94 -0.19 10.71
C ASP A 205 9.54 1.10 10.00
N VAL A 206 9.25 1.01 8.69
CA VAL A 206 8.73 2.13 7.92
C VAL A 206 7.29 2.37 8.36
N VAL A 207 7.01 3.50 8.99
CA VAL A 207 5.64 3.92 9.34
C VAL A 207 4.95 4.37 8.06
N VAL A 208 3.68 4.00 7.90
CA VAL A 208 2.79 4.50 6.84
C VAL A 208 1.58 5.18 7.45
N GLY A 209 1.29 6.41 7.02
CA GLY A 209 -0.02 7.03 7.17
C GLY A 209 -0.76 6.92 5.85
N TRP A 210 -2.04 6.56 5.87
CA TRP A 210 -2.88 6.45 4.68
C TRP A 210 -4.17 7.22 4.87
N THR A 211 -4.53 7.99 3.85
CA THR A 211 -5.82 8.64 3.77
C THR A 211 -6.37 8.47 2.37
N ARG A 212 -7.65 8.12 2.28
CA ARG A 212 -8.37 8.05 1.02
C ARG A 212 -9.63 8.89 1.12
N VAL A 213 -9.88 9.74 0.14
CA VAL A 213 -11.19 10.39 -0.04
C VAL A 213 -11.75 9.89 -1.36
N ALA A 214 -12.95 9.31 -1.32
CA ALA A 214 -13.57 8.69 -2.49
C ALA A 214 -15.09 8.81 -2.43
N GLN A 215 -15.75 8.60 -3.57
CA GLN A 215 -17.19 8.32 -3.60
C GLN A 215 -17.55 7.07 -2.76
N TRP A 216 -18.84 6.87 -2.51
CA TRP A 216 -19.37 5.69 -1.83
C TRP A 216 -18.87 4.37 -2.44
N LEU A 217 -18.64 3.36 -1.60
CA LEU A 217 -18.26 2.04 -2.09
C LEU A 217 -19.44 1.41 -2.87
N PRO A 218 -19.19 0.69 -3.98
CA PRO A 218 -20.27 0.18 -4.82
C PRO A 218 -21.28 -0.70 -4.07
N TRP A 219 -20.80 -1.57 -3.19
CA TRP A 219 -21.64 -2.49 -2.42
C TRP A 219 -22.58 -1.76 -1.41
N MET A 220 -22.32 -0.48 -1.12
CA MET A 220 -23.21 0.33 -0.28
C MET A 220 -24.51 0.72 -0.99
N LYS A 221 -24.60 0.53 -2.32
CA LYS A 221 -25.79 0.86 -3.15
C LYS A 221 -26.29 2.29 -2.95
N MET A 222 -25.36 3.24 -3.03
CA MET A 222 -25.65 4.66 -2.77
C MET A 222 -26.07 5.43 -4.03
N GLY A 223 -25.89 4.87 -5.23
CA GLY A 223 -26.21 5.52 -6.50
C GLY A 223 -25.65 6.94 -6.58
N ASP A 224 -26.51 7.90 -6.94
CA ASP A 224 -26.17 9.33 -7.05
C ASP A 224 -26.29 10.10 -5.72
N LYS A 225 -26.45 9.42 -4.58
CA LYS A 225 -26.58 10.09 -3.28
C LYS A 225 -25.32 10.93 -3.00
N SER A 226 -25.54 12.20 -2.69
CA SER A 226 -24.45 13.15 -2.45
C SER A 226 -23.58 12.72 -1.26
N GLY A 227 -22.32 13.13 -1.32
CA GLY A 227 -21.34 12.87 -0.27
C GLY A 227 -20.17 12.00 -0.73
N THR A 228 -19.23 11.83 0.18
CA THR A 228 -18.01 11.04 -0.01
C THR A 228 -17.72 10.26 1.26
N MET A 229 -16.81 9.30 1.14
CA MET A 229 -16.17 8.67 2.28
C MET A 229 -14.75 9.22 2.43
N TYR A 230 -14.30 9.33 3.67
CA TYR A 230 -12.87 9.43 3.96
C TYR A 230 -12.42 8.32 4.89
N PHE A 231 -11.28 7.75 4.55
CA PHE A 231 -10.56 6.75 5.31
C PHE A 231 -9.31 7.43 5.87
N HIS A 232 -9.02 7.23 7.14
CA HIS A 232 -7.79 7.69 7.75
C HIS A 232 -7.21 6.56 8.59
N GLY A 233 -5.98 6.18 8.31
CA GLY A 233 -5.30 5.11 9.01
C GLY A 233 -3.80 5.30 9.13
N VAL A 234 -3.21 4.52 10.02
CA VAL A 234 -1.77 4.47 10.28
C VAL A 234 -1.34 3.02 10.40
N GLY A 235 -0.09 2.76 10.09
CA GLY A 235 0.46 1.43 10.03
C GLY A 235 1.98 1.44 9.92
N ARG A 236 2.53 0.27 9.61
CA ARG A 236 3.95 0.10 9.36
C ARG A 236 4.23 -1.05 8.41
N LYS A 237 5.45 -1.07 7.91
CA LYS A 237 6.07 -2.26 7.32
C LYS A 237 6.44 -3.24 8.43
N LEU A 238 5.97 -4.47 8.32
CA LEU A 238 6.24 -5.56 9.25
C LEU A 238 7.53 -6.30 8.85
N ASN A 239 8.08 -7.08 9.77
CA ASN A 239 9.22 -7.94 9.46
C ASN A 239 8.82 -9.12 8.54
N ASN A 240 7.60 -9.64 8.69
CA ASN A 240 7.04 -10.74 7.90
C ASN A 240 5.50 -10.77 8.07
N TYR A 241 4.86 -11.75 7.43
CA TYR A 241 3.42 -11.99 7.52
C TYR A 241 2.95 -12.35 8.94
N ASP A 242 3.77 -13.07 9.71
CA ASP A 242 3.41 -13.59 11.04
C ASP A 242 3.14 -12.48 12.07
N GLU A 243 3.71 -11.28 11.87
CA GLU A 243 3.45 -10.08 12.68
C GLU A 243 2.09 -9.42 12.43
N LEU A 244 1.30 -9.90 11.47
CA LEU A 244 -0.09 -9.43 11.32
C LEU A 244 -0.90 -9.76 12.58
N PRO A 245 -1.90 -8.93 12.94
CA PRO A 245 -2.83 -9.27 14.02
C PRO A 245 -3.46 -10.65 13.81
N ASP A 246 -3.59 -11.43 14.89
CA ASP A 246 -4.06 -12.82 14.81
C ASP A 246 -5.43 -12.93 14.13
N PHE A 247 -6.38 -12.05 14.47
CA PHE A 247 -7.69 -12.04 13.83
C PHE A 247 -7.62 -11.84 12.31
N MET A 248 -6.65 -11.07 11.79
CA MET A 248 -6.48 -10.92 10.34
C MET A 248 -5.96 -12.21 9.73
N LYS A 249 -5.01 -12.88 10.39
CA LYS A 249 -4.47 -14.17 9.92
C LYS A 249 -5.59 -15.21 9.90
N ASP A 250 -6.43 -15.28 10.93
CA ASP A 250 -7.57 -16.20 10.98
C ASP A 250 -8.54 -15.99 9.80
N ILE A 251 -8.90 -14.73 9.51
CA ILE A 251 -9.77 -14.38 8.37
C ILE A 251 -9.09 -14.74 7.03
N ILE A 252 -7.78 -14.49 6.90
CA ILE A 252 -7.03 -14.78 5.68
C ILE A 252 -6.94 -16.29 5.45
N ASP A 253 -6.69 -17.06 6.51
CA ASP A 253 -6.59 -18.51 6.48
C ASP A 253 -7.90 -19.15 6.02
N GLU A 254 -9.02 -18.66 6.54
CA GLU A 254 -10.35 -19.21 6.24
C GLU A 254 -10.87 -18.76 4.86
N TYR A 255 -10.73 -17.47 4.53
CA TYR A 255 -11.45 -16.86 3.39
C TYR A 255 -10.56 -16.35 2.26
N TYR A 256 -9.28 -16.04 2.52
CA TYR A 256 -8.39 -15.38 1.56
C TYR A 256 -6.99 -16.03 1.46
N PRO A 257 -6.85 -17.37 1.35
CA PRO A 257 -5.55 -18.04 1.48
C PRO A 257 -4.51 -17.61 0.44
N LEU A 258 -4.94 -17.13 -0.74
CA LEU A 258 -4.05 -16.59 -1.77
C LEU A 258 -3.28 -15.33 -1.34
N TYR A 259 -3.72 -14.63 -0.28
CA TYR A 259 -3.14 -13.38 0.19
C TYR A 259 -2.06 -13.58 1.26
N LYS A 260 -1.69 -14.83 1.56
CA LYS A 260 -0.53 -15.19 2.39
C LYS A 260 0.82 -14.93 1.69
N GLU A 261 0.80 -14.82 0.37
CA GLU A 261 1.98 -14.64 -0.46
C GLU A 261 1.75 -13.50 -1.47
N ALA A 262 2.82 -12.87 -1.95
CA ALA A 262 2.77 -11.95 -3.07
C ALA A 262 2.48 -12.69 -4.39
N PRO A 263 1.99 -12.01 -5.44
CA PRO A 263 1.95 -12.60 -6.78
C PRO A 263 3.36 -12.94 -7.27
N PRO A 264 3.51 -13.84 -8.26
CA PRO A 264 4.80 -14.05 -8.91
C PRO A 264 5.40 -12.73 -9.41
N ILE A 265 6.71 -12.52 -9.24
CA ILE A 265 7.39 -11.28 -9.68
C ILE A 265 7.28 -11.00 -11.18
N THR A 266 6.90 -12.02 -11.97
CA THR A 266 6.61 -11.94 -13.40
C THR A 266 5.19 -11.52 -13.74
N ASP A 267 4.32 -11.28 -12.75
CA ASP A 267 2.92 -10.91 -12.96
C ASP A 267 2.80 -9.63 -13.83
N LYS A 268 1.93 -9.72 -14.83
CA LYS A 268 1.62 -8.68 -15.82
C LYS A 268 0.12 -8.47 -15.98
N ARG A 269 -0.72 -9.09 -15.14
CA ARG A 269 -2.16 -8.84 -15.10
C ARG A 269 -2.38 -7.35 -14.85
N LYS A 270 -3.49 -6.82 -15.38
CA LYS A 270 -3.91 -5.44 -15.09
C LYS A 270 -4.25 -5.35 -13.60
N ASN A 271 -3.94 -4.20 -13.00
CA ASN A 271 -4.29 -3.98 -11.61
C ASN A 271 -5.79 -4.08 -11.38
N GLU A 272 -6.14 -4.70 -10.27
CA GLU A 272 -7.47 -4.72 -9.72
C GLU A 272 -7.68 -3.53 -8.77
N THR A 273 -8.93 -3.08 -8.70
CA THR A 273 -9.44 -2.09 -7.75
C THR A 273 -10.67 -2.67 -7.07
N SER A 274 -11.09 -2.08 -5.94
CA SER A 274 -12.33 -2.51 -5.26
C SER A 274 -13.56 -2.44 -6.19
N TRP A 275 -13.53 -1.57 -7.20
CA TRP A 275 -14.58 -1.42 -8.21
C TRP A 275 -14.58 -2.57 -9.22
N THR A 276 -13.42 -2.94 -9.75
CA THR A 276 -13.32 -4.07 -10.69
C THR A 276 -13.55 -5.40 -9.98
N TYR A 277 -13.12 -5.53 -8.72
CA TYR A 277 -13.42 -6.70 -7.89
C TYR A 277 -14.92 -6.83 -7.62
N TYR A 278 -15.58 -5.73 -7.21
CA TYR A 278 -17.04 -5.71 -7.05
C TYR A 278 -17.76 -6.08 -8.36
N LYS A 279 -17.28 -5.60 -9.51
CA LYS A 279 -17.85 -5.96 -10.82
C LYS A 279 -17.81 -7.47 -11.08
N LYS A 280 -16.72 -8.14 -10.73
CA LYS A 280 -16.61 -9.60 -10.85
C LYS A 280 -17.63 -10.32 -9.98
N ILE A 281 -17.82 -9.85 -8.74
CA ILE A 281 -18.85 -10.40 -7.83
C ILE A 281 -20.25 -10.18 -8.41
N LEU A 282 -20.55 -8.99 -8.89
CA LEU A 282 -21.84 -8.65 -9.49
C LEU A 282 -22.14 -9.54 -10.71
N ASN A 283 -21.12 -9.86 -11.51
CA ASN A 283 -21.22 -10.74 -12.68
C ASN A 283 -21.22 -12.24 -12.33
N GLY A 284 -21.04 -12.62 -11.06
CA GLY A 284 -20.92 -14.02 -10.64
C GLY A 284 -19.59 -14.69 -11.04
N GLU A 285 -18.58 -13.92 -11.44
CA GLU A 285 -17.25 -14.42 -11.81
C GLU A 285 -16.44 -14.85 -10.56
N VAL A 286 -16.72 -14.24 -9.42
CA VAL A 286 -16.11 -14.52 -8.11
C VAL A 286 -17.19 -14.46 -7.04
N SER A 287 -17.17 -15.37 -6.06
CA SER A 287 -18.07 -15.31 -4.90
C SER A 287 -17.57 -14.31 -3.86
N ASN A 288 -18.48 -13.72 -3.07
CA ASN A 288 -18.09 -12.97 -1.87
C ASN A 288 -17.69 -13.98 -0.77
N PRO A 289 -16.40 -14.09 -0.39
CA PRO A 289 -15.92 -15.19 0.46
C PRO A 289 -16.53 -15.20 1.86
N VAL A 290 -16.92 -14.03 2.37
CA VAL A 290 -17.45 -13.87 3.73
C VAL A 290 -18.97 -13.77 3.79
N LYS A 291 -19.65 -13.92 2.63
CA LYS A 291 -21.11 -13.88 2.56
C LYS A 291 -21.71 -15.06 3.32
N LYS A 292 -22.75 -14.77 4.12
CA LYS A 292 -23.54 -15.79 4.81
C LYS A 292 -24.42 -16.57 3.84
#